data_AF-A0A418QGC9-F1
#
_entry.id   AF-A0A418QGC9-F1
#
_cell.length_a   1.000
_cell.length_b   1.000
_cell.length_c   1.000
_cell.angle_alpha   90.00
_cell.angle_beta   90.00
_cell.angle_gamma   90.00
#
_symmetry.space_group_name_H-M   'P 1'
#
loop_
_entity.id
_entity.type
_entity.pdbx_description
1 polymer ?
#
loop_
_entity_poly.entity_id
_entity_poly.type
_entity_poly.pdbx_seq_one_letter_code
_entity_poly.pdbx_strand_id
1 'polypeptide(L)'
;ARLLTLLGDDVAGRAVRAELRGCDLRVVPVRATAQTLAVTRADGTHVFHRDPKDLPDAPAPIETFRAALPGCRAAMMTNIGWTRDLLPLARAAGVPVLTDVQELSAPDHAYDQPYLRGADVLLFSAARLDDPAAALRAVEARARADVIVAGLGVGGALLWTRETGEV
;
A
#
# COMPACT_ATOMS: atom_id res chain seq x y z
N ALA A 1 -12.72 -8.52 7.95
CA ALA A 1 -11.29 -8.24 7.72
C ALA A 1 -10.73 -7.51 8.94
N ARG A 2 -9.44 -7.68 9.23
CA ARG A 2 -8.73 -6.96 10.30
C ARG A 2 -8.00 -5.77 9.70
N LEU A 3 -8.11 -4.60 10.31
CA LEU A 3 -7.46 -3.38 9.83
C LEU A 3 -6.62 -2.78 10.96
N LEU A 4 -5.33 -2.58 10.70
CA LEU A 4 -4.44 -1.83 11.58
C LEU A 4 -4.20 -0.45 10.99
N THR A 5 -4.38 0.61 11.78
CA THR A 5 -4.23 2.00 11.31
C THR A 5 -3.86 2.96 12.44
N LEU A 6 -3.48 4.18 12.08
CA LEU A 6 -3.13 5.28 12.96
C LEU A 6 -4.25 6.32 12.95
N LEU A 7 -4.88 6.62 14.08
CA LEU A 7 -5.92 7.66 14.18
C LEU A 7 -5.74 8.54 15.42
N GLY A 8 -6.06 9.82 15.28
CA GLY A 8 -6.21 10.74 16.40
C GLY A 8 -7.57 10.63 17.09
N ASP A 9 -7.73 11.36 18.19
CA ASP A 9 -9.04 11.62 18.82
C ASP A 9 -9.63 12.97 18.37
N ASP A 10 -9.51 13.23 17.07
CA ASP A 10 -10.11 14.38 16.40
C ASP A 10 -11.41 13.99 15.68
N VAL A 11 -12.07 14.98 15.07
CA VAL A 11 -13.32 14.77 14.33
C VAL A 11 -13.14 13.72 13.22
N ALA A 12 -12.01 13.77 12.50
CA ALA A 12 -11.70 12.83 11.44
C ALA A 12 -11.50 11.40 11.96
N GLY A 13 -10.76 11.23 13.05
CA GLY A 13 -10.53 9.93 13.69
C GLY A 13 -11.82 9.32 14.23
N ARG A 14 -12.71 10.14 14.81
CA ARG A 14 -14.05 9.69 15.23
C ARG A 14 -14.92 9.27 14.06
N ALA A 15 -14.87 9.99 12.94
CA ALA A 15 -15.58 9.62 11.72
C ALA A 15 -15.10 8.25 11.19
N VAL A 16 -13.77 8.04 11.07
CA VAL A 16 -13.21 6.75 10.62
C VAL A 16 -13.65 5.61 11.55
N ARG A 17 -13.60 5.79 12.87
CA ARG A 17 -14.07 4.77 13.82
C ARG A 17 -15.55 4.48 13.69
N ALA A 18 -16.38 5.48 13.38
CA ALA A 18 -17.81 5.31 13.19
C ALA A 18 -18.12 4.50 11.92
N GLU A 19 -17.47 4.81 10.80
CA GLU A 19 -17.64 4.09 9.53
C GLU A 19 -17.14 2.64 9.60
N LEU A 20 -16.06 2.39 10.38
CA LEU A 20 -15.42 1.08 10.45
C LEU A 20 -15.86 0.22 11.65
N ARG A 21 -17.01 0.51 12.29
CA ARG A 21 -17.51 -0.25 13.45
C ARG A 21 -17.71 -1.74 13.20
N GLY A 22 -17.90 -2.15 11.94
CA GLY A 22 -18.04 -3.56 11.54
C GLY A 22 -16.71 -4.29 11.29
N CYS A 23 -15.56 -3.61 11.42
CA CYS A 23 -14.24 -4.18 11.19
C CYS A 23 -13.54 -4.51 12.52
N ASP A 24 -12.68 -5.55 12.51
CA ASP A 24 -11.71 -5.77 13.61
C ASP A 24 -10.61 -4.70 13.48
N LEU A 25 -10.91 -3.52 14.04
CA LEU A 25 -10.08 -2.32 13.92
C LEU A 25 -9.05 -2.25 15.06
N ARG A 26 -7.76 -2.30 14.71
CA ARG A 26 -6.62 -2.10 15.60
C ARG A 26 -6.06 -0.70 15.40
N VAL A 27 -6.44 0.21 16.30
CA VAL A 27 -6.03 1.61 16.21
C VAL A 27 -4.85 1.89 17.12
N VAL A 28 -3.80 2.45 16.53
CA VAL A 28 -2.67 3.02 17.25
C VAL A 28 -2.90 4.53 17.34
N PRO A 29 -2.91 5.10 18.55
CA PRO A 29 -3.23 6.51 18.73
C PRO A 29 -2.11 7.39 18.19
N VAL A 30 -2.49 8.49 17.52
CA VAL A 30 -1.58 9.54 17.05
C VAL A 30 -2.15 10.92 17.37
N ARG A 31 -1.36 11.98 17.19
CA ARG A 31 -1.79 13.35 17.51
C ARG A 31 -2.96 13.82 16.66
N ALA A 32 -2.94 13.50 15.36
CA ALA A 32 -3.95 13.93 14.41
C ALA A 32 -4.14 12.87 13.32
N THR A 33 -5.37 12.71 12.84
CA THR A 33 -5.72 11.80 11.76
C THR A 33 -5.30 12.38 10.41
N ALA A 34 -4.65 11.58 9.56
CA ALA A 34 -4.34 11.99 8.18
C ALA A 34 -5.62 12.32 7.40
N GLN A 35 -5.55 13.35 6.57
CA GLN A 35 -6.68 13.82 5.79
C GLN A 35 -6.25 14.03 4.34
N THR A 36 -7.15 13.69 3.42
CA THR A 36 -6.99 13.98 2.00
C THR A 36 -8.27 14.62 1.49
N LEU A 37 -8.16 15.80 0.88
CA LEU A 37 -9.23 16.38 0.09
C LEU A 37 -9.07 15.90 -1.35
N ALA A 38 -10.01 15.07 -1.80
CA ALA A 38 -10.12 14.64 -3.19
C ALA A 38 -11.12 15.54 -3.92
N VAL A 39 -10.64 16.33 -4.87
CA VAL A 39 -11.48 17.19 -5.72
C VAL A 39 -11.67 16.49 -7.05
N THR A 40 -12.90 16.06 -7.33
CA THR A 40 -13.28 15.48 -8.63
C THR A 40 -13.77 16.60 -9.55
N ARG A 41 -13.13 16.73 -10.70
CA ARG A 41 -13.53 17.67 -11.75
C ARG A 41 -14.65 17.09 -12.61
N ALA A 42 -15.33 17.95 -13.37
CA ALA A 42 -16.42 17.54 -14.26
C ALA A 42 -15.98 16.56 -15.36
N ASP A 43 -14.71 16.60 -15.75
CA ASP A 43 -14.09 15.67 -16.71
C ASP A 43 -13.71 14.31 -16.08
N GLY A 44 -14.03 14.09 -14.79
CA GLY A 44 -13.71 12.86 -14.05
C GLY A 44 -12.29 12.80 -13.49
N THR A 45 -11.44 13.80 -13.75
CA THR A 45 -10.09 13.84 -13.17
C THR A 45 -10.13 14.20 -11.69
N HIS A 46 -9.18 13.66 -10.91
CA HIS A 46 -9.06 13.93 -9.49
C HIS A 46 -7.81 14.73 -9.16
N VAL A 47 -7.94 15.70 -8.26
CA VAL A 47 -6.81 16.39 -7.60
C VAL A 47 -6.86 16.07 -6.11
N PHE A 48 -5.73 15.62 -5.57
CA PHE A 48 -5.61 15.24 -4.16
C PHE A 48 -4.75 16.25 -3.41
N HIS A 49 -5.34 16.91 -2.41
CA HIS A 49 -4.60 17.71 -1.42
C HIS A 49 -4.45 16.88 -0.16
N ARG A 50 -3.23 16.42 0.10
CA ARG A 50 -2.92 15.50 1.20
C ARG A 50 -2.32 16.26 2.37
N ASP A 51 -2.82 15.98 3.56
CA ASP A 51 -2.25 16.41 4.83
C ASP A 51 -2.05 15.16 5.71
N PRO A 52 -0.86 14.54 5.62
CA PRO A 52 -0.63 13.26 6.26
C PRO A 52 -0.19 13.38 7.74
N LYS A 53 -0.14 14.60 8.33
CA LYS A 53 0.18 14.84 9.76
C LYS A 53 1.48 14.17 10.25
N ASP A 54 2.51 14.13 9.41
CA ASP A 54 3.79 13.44 9.65
C ASP A 54 3.71 11.91 9.81
N LEU A 55 2.55 11.31 9.55
CA LEU A 55 2.36 9.86 9.66
C LEU A 55 3.24 9.00 8.76
N PRO A 56 3.73 9.44 7.57
CA PRO A 56 4.68 8.66 6.78
C PRO A 56 5.96 8.35 7.56
N ASP A 57 6.36 9.21 8.49
CA ASP A 57 7.55 9.05 9.33
C ASP A 57 7.22 8.56 10.74
N ALA A 58 5.96 8.19 11.00
CA ALA A 58 5.56 7.64 12.29
C ALA A 58 6.27 6.29 12.55
N PRO A 59 6.57 5.96 13.82
CA PRO A 59 7.07 4.64 14.17
C PRO A 59 6.08 3.55 13.77
N ALA A 60 6.61 2.47 13.19
CA ALA A 60 5.82 1.29 12.88
C ALA A 60 5.25 0.67 14.16
N PRO A 61 3.96 0.29 14.21
CA PRO A 61 3.34 -0.32 15.38
C PRO A 61 3.62 -1.82 15.45
N ILE A 62 4.89 -2.18 15.64
CA ILE A 62 5.42 -3.55 15.57
C ILE A 62 4.62 -4.55 16.41
N GLU A 63 4.39 -4.24 17.68
CA GLU A 63 3.72 -5.17 18.61
C GLU A 63 2.23 -5.34 18.29
N THR A 64 1.54 -4.26 17.95
CA THR A 64 0.15 -4.30 17.50
C THR A 64 0.02 -5.12 16.21
N PHE A 65 0.97 -4.97 15.28
CA PHE A 65 1.00 -5.73 14.04
C PHE A 65 1.22 -7.22 14.30
N ARG A 66 2.21 -7.58 15.12
CA ARG A 66 2.48 -8.97 15.50
C ARG A 66 1.28 -9.64 16.15
N ALA A 67 0.62 -8.96 17.09
CA ALA A 67 -0.61 -9.46 17.73
C ALA A 67 -1.77 -9.61 16.73
N ALA A 68 -1.77 -8.84 15.64
CA ALA A 68 -2.78 -8.87 14.59
C ALA A 68 -2.48 -9.86 13.46
N LEU A 69 -1.31 -10.51 13.40
CA LEU A 69 -0.99 -11.47 12.34
C LEU A 69 -1.66 -12.85 12.47
N PRO A 70 -1.82 -13.44 13.66
CA PRO A 70 -2.39 -14.78 13.80
C PRO A 70 -3.77 -14.92 13.12
N GLY A 71 -3.91 -15.98 12.33
CA GLY A 71 -5.12 -16.29 11.56
C GLY A 71 -5.28 -15.48 10.25
N CYS A 72 -4.40 -14.53 9.94
CA CYS A 72 -4.42 -13.84 8.66
C CYS A 72 -3.88 -14.74 7.55
N ARG A 73 -4.61 -14.81 6.42
CA ARG A 73 -4.17 -15.51 5.21
C ARG A 73 -3.22 -14.68 4.35
N ALA A 74 -3.20 -13.38 4.59
CA ALA A 74 -2.45 -12.38 3.83
C ALA A 74 -2.37 -11.08 4.64
N ALA A 75 -1.31 -10.31 4.43
CA ALA A 75 -1.14 -8.95 4.92
C ALA A 75 -1.11 -7.98 3.72
N MET A 76 -2.16 -7.17 3.58
CA MET A 76 -2.23 -6.12 2.57
C MET A 76 -1.71 -4.81 3.18
N MET A 77 -0.72 -4.21 2.54
CA MET A 77 -0.10 -2.96 2.98
C MET A 77 0.01 -1.98 1.82
N THR A 78 -0.27 -0.70 2.07
CA THR A 78 0.07 0.38 1.14
C THR A 78 1.50 0.86 1.43
N ASN A 79 2.10 1.61 0.51
CA ASN A 79 3.46 2.14 0.66
C ASN A 79 3.60 3.36 1.59
N ILE A 80 2.67 3.60 2.53
CA ILE A 80 2.87 4.65 3.54
C ILE A 80 4.05 4.29 4.47
N GLY A 81 4.95 5.24 4.76
CA GLY A 81 6.30 4.92 5.23
C GLY A 81 6.41 4.00 6.47
N TRP A 82 5.52 4.13 7.46
CA TRP A 82 5.52 3.29 8.65
C TRP A 82 5.21 1.80 8.40
N THR A 83 4.63 1.43 7.25
CA THR A 83 4.38 0.01 6.91
C THR A 83 5.64 -0.71 6.45
N ARG A 84 6.67 0.02 6.04
CA ARG A 84 7.96 -0.52 5.57
C ARG A 84 8.55 -1.55 6.54
N ASP A 85 8.56 -1.22 7.82
CA ASP A 85 9.17 -2.08 8.86
C ASP A 85 8.29 -3.29 9.22
N LEU A 86 7.05 -3.35 8.71
CA LEU A 86 6.12 -4.45 8.91
C LEU A 86 6.29 -5.56 7.87
N LEU A 87 6.82 -5.23 6.69
CA LEU A 87 7.11 -6.19 5.60
C LEU A 87 7.91 -7.42 6.07
N PRO A 88 9.07 -7.27 6.74
CA PRO A 88 9.85 -8.43 7.20
C PRO A 88 9.11 -9.23 8.29
N LEU A 89 8.24 -8.59 9.07
CA LEU A 89 7.49 -9.26 10.15
C LEU A 89 6.40 -10.18 9.62
N ALA A 90 5.65 -9.75 8.60
CA ALA A 90 4.66 -10.58 7.93
C ALA A 90 5.33 -11.84 7.33
N ARG A 91 6.45 -11.63 6.64
CA ARG A 91 7.25 -12.71 6.07
C ARG A 91 7.76 -13.68 7.13
N ALA A 92 8.31 -13.17 8.23
CA ALA A 92 8.80 -14.02 9.33
C ALA A 92 7.68 -14.86 9.96
N ALA A 93 6.43 -14.36 9.94
CA ALA A 93 5.25 -15.09 10.40
C ALA A 93 4.67 -16.05 9.35
N GLY A 94 5.27 -16.18 8.16
CA GLY A 94 4.75 -17.00 7.07
C GLY A 94 3.45 -16.47 6.46
N VAL A 95 3.13 -15.18 6.66
CA VAL A 95 1.94 -14.53 6.11
C VAL A 95 2.32 -13.84 4.79
N PRO A 96 1.72 -14.22 3.65
CA PRO A 96 1.96 -13.59 2.37
C PRO A 96 1.71 -12.08 2.40
N VAL A 97 2.59 -11.32 1.78
CA VAL A 97 2.52 -9.86 1.68
C VAL A 97 1.97 -9.45 0.32
N LEU A 98 0.90 -8.67 0.34
CA LEU A 98 0.38 -7.99 -0.82
C LEU A 98 0.66 -6.50 -0.62
N THR A 99 1.23 -5.84 -1.63
CA THR A 99 1.51 -4.41 -1.54
C THR A 99 1.01 -3.65 -2.75
N ASP A 100 0.41 -2.50 -2.48
CA ASP A 100 0.10 -1.48 -3.48
C ASP A 100 1.04 -0.28 -3.26
N VAL A 101 1.98 -0.08 -4.20
CA VAL A 101 2.89 1.08 -4.19
C VAL A 101 2.25 2.33 -4.81
N GLN A 102 0.96 2.27 -5.13
CA GLN A 102 0.13 3.32 -5.69
C GLN A 102 0.70 3.84 -7.00
N GLU A 103 1.60 4.81 -6.94
CA GLU A 103 2.22 5.39 -8.11
C GLU A 103 3.73 5.27 -8.03
N LEU A 104 4.30 4.58 -9.01
CA LEU A 104 5.73 4.39 -9.12
C LEU A 104 6.33 5.50 -9.97
N SER A 105 7.15 6.36 -9.38
CA SER A 105 7.85 7.43 -10.12
C SER A 105 8.96 6.89 -11.01
N ALA A 106 9.69 5.88 -10.52
CA ALA A 106 10.70 5.13 -11.27
C ALA A 106 10.90 3.73 -10.65
N PRO A 107 11.23 2.68 -11.43
CA PRO A 107 11.47 1.33 -10.89
C PRO A 107 12.60 1.21 -9.87
N ASP A 108 13.58 2.11 -9.91
CA ASP A 108 14.73 2.16 -9.00
C ASP A 108 14.57 3.16 -7.85
N HIS A 109 13.39 3.77 -7.71
CA HIS A 109 13.13 4.76 -6.67
C HIS A 109 13.35 4.15 -5.28
N ALA A 110 14.23 4.77 -4.48
CA ALA A 110 14.74 4.20 -3.24
C ALA A 110 13.66 3.96 -2.18
N TYR A 111 12.64 4.82 -2.15
CA TYR A 111 11.51 4.70 -1.22
C TYR A 111 10.72 3.41 -1.42
N ASP A 112 10.60 2.95 -2.68
CA ASP A 112 9.75 1.82 -3.06
C ASP A 112 10.47 0.47 -2.97
N GLN A 113 11.81 0.46 -2.99
CA GLN A 113 12.64 -0.76 -2.95
C GLN A 113 12.29 -1.74 -1.82
N PRO A 114 12.02 -1.29 -0.57
CA PRO A 114 11.60 -2.21 0.48
C PRO A 114 10.33 -2.96 0.14
N TYR A 115 9.36 -2.31 -0.50
CA TYR A 115 8.08 -2.92 -0.91
C TYR A 115 8.27 -3.88 -2.09
N LEU A 116 9.07 -3.51 -3.09
CA LEU A 116 9.39 -4.40 -4.22
C LEU A 116 10.03 -5.72 -3.73
N ARG A 117 11.00 -5.62 -2.81
CA ARG A 117 11.67 -6.77 -2.19
C ARG A 117 10.83 -7.44 -1.10
N GLY A 118 9.77 -6.77 -0.67
CA GLY A 118 8.94 -7.09 0.48
C GLY A 118 7.63 -7.81 0.15
N ALA A 119 7.19 -7.74 -1.10
CA ALA A 119 5.88 -8.20 -1.54
C ALA A 119 5.94 -9.53 -2.28
N ASP A 120 4.94 -10.38 -2.04
CA ASP A 120 4.70 -11.63 -2.76
C ASP A 120 3.69 -11.39 -3.91
N VAL A 121 2.81 -10.39 -3.76
CA VAL A 121 2.00 -9.79 -4.84
C VAL A 121 2.17 -8.28 -4.82
N LEU A 122 2.46 -7.69 -5.97
CA LEU A 122 2.74 -6.26 -6.11
C LEU A 122 1.77 -5.59 -7.08
N LEU A 123 1.19 -4.48 -6.66
CA LEU A 123 0.36 -3.62 -7.48
C LEU A 123 1.00 -2.23 -7.59
N PHE A 124 0.95 -1.64 -8.77
CA PHE A 124 1.32 -0.25 -9.00
C PHE A 124 0.54 0.35 -10.17
N SER A 125 0.40 1.67 -10.20
CA SER A 125 -0.13 2.42 -11.33
C SER A 125 1.00 2.74 -12.30
N ALA A 126 0.83 2.35 -13.56
CA ALA A 126 1.68 2.74 -14.68
C ALA A 126 0.98 3.77 -15.60
N ALA A 127 -0.16 4.31 -15.19
CA ALA A 127 -0.98 5.20 -16.01
C ALA A 127 -0.28 6.50 -16.45
N ARG A 128 0.83 6.87 -15.79
CA ARG A 128 1.63 8.06 -16.12
C ARG A 128 3.02 7.72 -16.68
N LEU A 129 3.28 6.45 -16.98
CA LEU A 129 4.56 5.99 -17.53
C LEU A 129 4.45 5.86 -19.05
N ASP A 130 5.50 6.26 -19.76
CA ASP A 130 5.53 6.25 -21.24
C ASP A 130 5.49 4.81 -21.81
N ASP A 131 6.17 3.87 -21.14
CA ASP A 131 6.18 2.44 -21.51
C ASP A 131 5.84 1.58 -20.27
N PRO A 132 4.55 1.29 -20.04
CA PRO A 132 4.11 0.46 -18.93
C PRO A 132 4.66 -0.97 -18.92
N ALA A 133 4.88 -1.56 -20.09
CA ALA A 133 5.39 -2.93 -20.20
C ALA A 133 6.87 -2.98 -19.83
N ALA A 134 7.68 -2.04 -20.33
CA ALA A 134 9.08 -1.91 -19.92
C ALA A 134 9.20 -1.57 -18.42
N ALA A 135 8.33 -0.70 -17.89
CA ALA A 135 8.29 -0.39 -16.47
C ALA A 135 7.99 -1.64 -15.61
N LEU A 136 6.99 -2.43 -16.02
CA LEU A 136 6.67 -3.68 -15.34
C LEU A 136 7.87 -4.64 -15.36
N ARG A 137 8.54 -4.83 -16.51
CA ARG A 137 9.76 -5.66 -16.59
C ARG A 137 10.89 -5.13 -15.70
N ALA A 138 11.05 -3.82 -15.61
CA ALA A 138 12.04 -3.22 -14.72
C ALA A 138 11.70 -3.43 -13.23
N VAL A 139 10.42 -3.41 -12.88
CA VAL A 139 9.93 -3.74 -11.53
C VAL A 139 10.14 -5.22 -11.23
N GLU A 140 9.81 -6.11 -12.16
CA GLU A 140 10.01 -7.56 -12.07
C GLU A 140 11.46 -7.90 -11.72
N ALA A 141 12.43 -7.34 -12.43
CA ALA A 141 13.85 -7.55 -12.15
C ALA A 141 14.31 -7.12 -10.74
N ARG A 142 13.50 -6.36 -10.00
CA ARG A 142 13.80 -5.82 -8.66
C ARG A 142 12.88 -6.38 -7.58
N ALA A 143 11.73 -6.89 -7.96
CA ALA A 143 10.71 -7.38 -7.06
C ALA A 143 10.95 -8.86 -6.75
N ARG A 144 10.56 -9.29 -5.55
CA ARG A 144 10.50 -10.72 -5.24
C ARG A 144 9.15 -11.35 -5.58
N ALA A 145 8.18 -10.53 -5.99
CA ALA A 145 6.79 -10.92 -6.13
C ALA A 145 6.62 -12.07 -7.14
N ASP A 146 5.63 -12.91 -6.90
CA ASP A 146 5.21 -13.96 -7.84
C ASP A 146 4.15 -13.44 -8.82
N VAL A 147 3.48 -12.34 -8.46
CA VAL A 147 2.47 -11.68 -9.27
C VAL A 147 2.70 -10.17 -9.21
N ILE A 148 2.76 -9.53 -10.38
CA ILE A 148 2.89 -8.07 -10.52
C ILE A 148 1.77 -7.58 -11.41
N VAL A 149 1.03 -6.57 -10.94
CA VAL A 149 -0.06 -5.94 -11.69
C VAL A 149 0.24 -4.45 -11.88
N ALA A 150 0.28 -4.01 -13.13
CA ALA A 150 0.43 -2.60 -13.49
C ALA A 150 -0.90 -2.04 -14.01
N GLY A 151 -1.53 -1.15 -13.25
CA GLY A 151 -2.78 -0.48 -13.66
C GLY A 151 -2.53 0.58 -14.73
N LEU A 152 -3.34 0.57 -15.80
CA LEU A 152 -3.25 1.49 -16.95
C LEU A 152 -4.42 2.49 -16.99
N GLY A 153 -5.15 2.65 -15.90
CA GLY A 153 -6.38 3.44 -15.87
C GLY A 153 -7.44 2.85 -16.80
N VAL A 154 -7.92 3.64 -17.77
CA VAL A 154 -8.92 3.19 -18.76
C VAL A 154 -8.40 2.08 -19.69
N GLY A 155 -7.07 1.94 -19.81
CA GLY A 155 -6.43 0.89 -20.61
C GLY A 155 -6.43 -0.50 -19.96
N GLY A 156 -7.05 -0.66 -18.79
CA GLY A 156 -7.07 -1.93 -18.06
C GLY A 156 -5.81 -2.11 -17.21
N ALA A 157 -5.17 -3.28 -17.31
CA ALA A 157 -3.98 -3.61 -16.55
C ALA A 157 -3.07 -4.58 -17.32
N LEU A 158 -1.77 -4.52 -17.03
CA LEU A 158 -0.81 -5.56 -17.38
C LEU A 158 -0.62 -6.50 -16.19
N LEU A 159 -0.43 -7.78 -16.47
CA LEU A 159 -0.21 -8.82 -15.47
C LEU A 159 1.07 -9.57 -15.83
N TRP A 160 1.94 -9.73 -14.85
CA TRP A 160 3.02 -10.69 -14.93
C TRP A 160 2.94 -11.68 -13.78
N THR A 161 3.27 -12.92 -14.11
CA THR A 161 3.37 -13.99 -13.12
C THR A 161 4.71 -14.70 -13.27
N ARG A 162 5.27 -15.18 -12.15
CA ARG A 162 6.48 -16.00 -12.16
C ARG A 162 6.31 -17.27 -12.99
N GLU A 163 5.10 -17.84 -13.00
CA GLU A 163 4.79 -19.08 -13.71
C GLU A 163 4.95 -18.93 -15.23
N THR A 164 4.40 -17.86 -15.79
CA THR A 164 4.46 -17.62 -17.24
C THR A 164 5.73 -16.91 -17.66
N GLY A 165 6.26 -16.01 -16.82
CA GLY A 165 7.36 -15.12 -17.21
C GLY A 165 6.98 -14.10 -18.28
N GLU A 166 5.69 -14.01 -18.63
CA GLU A 166 5.13 -13.17 -19.69
C GLU A 166 4.34 -12.00 -19.11
N VAL A 167 4.21 -10.92 -19.89
CA VAL A 167 3.41 -9.71 -19.61
C VAL A 167 2.27 -9.65 -20.60
#